data_AF-A0A968QG39-F1
#
_entry.id   AF-A0A968QG39-F1
#
_cell.length_a   1.000
_cell.length_b   1.000
_cell.length_c   1.000
_cell.angle_alpha   90.00
_cell.angle_beta   90.00
_cell.angle_gamma   90.00
#
_symmetry.space_group_name_H-M   'P 1'
#
loop_
_entity.id
_entity.type
_entity.pdbx_description
1 polymer ?
#
loop_
_entity_poly.entity_id
_entity_poly.type
_entity_poly.pdbx_seq_one_letter_code
_entity_poly.pdbx_strand_id
1 'polypeptide(L)'
;MKAEVPLQQQMKFVIERLCFSVVCLLTIFPVNASAQITPDGTLPTVVEEQENMEKITGGEREGNNLFHSFEEFSIPEGIEAIFENGLDVENIFTRITGESASTINGILKTQGGANFFLINPNGIVFGENAQLDVGGIIYRYYG
;
A
#
# COMPACT_ATOMS: atom_id res chain seq x y z
N MET A 1 -6.77 32.07 57.17
CA MET A 1 -6.99 33.18 56.22
C MET A 1 -6.98 32.59 54.83
N LYS A 2 -8.15 32.36 54.21
CA LYS A 2 -8.25 31.74 52.88
C LYS A 2 -8.18 32.88 51.86
N ALA A 3 -7.13 32.92 51.05
CA ALA A 3 -7.02 33.92 49.99
C ALA A 3 -8.01 33.56 48.88
N GLU A 4 -9.01 34.41 48.67
CA GLU A 4 -9.91 34.30 47.51
C GLU A 4 -9.17 34.75 46.26
N VAL A 5 -9.16 33.88 45.25
CA VAL A 5 -8.53 34.17 43.96
C VAL A 5 -9.44 35.15 43.20
N PRO A 6 -8.90 36.27 42.67
CA PRO A 6 -9.72 37.31 42.03
C PRO A 6 -10.42 36.81 40.76
N LEU A 7 -11.67 37.25 40.55
CA LEU A 7 -12.58 36.82 39.48
C LEU A 7 -11.96 36.93 38.07
N GLN A 8 -11.08 37.92 37.86
CA GLN A 8 -10.33 38.12 36.61
C GLN A 8 -9.35 36.98 36.31
N GLN A 9 -8.75 36.38 37.34
CA GLN A 9 -7.83 35.24 37.20
C GLN A 9 -8.61 33.95 36.89
N GLN A 10 -9.78 33.76 37.51
CA GLN A 10 -10.68 32.63 37.24
C GLN A 10 -11.17 32.63 35.78
N MET A 11 -11.50 33.81 35.24
CA MET A 11 -11.99 33.94 33.86
C MET A 11 -10.90 33.67 32.80
N LYS A 12 -9.64 34.04 33.07
CA LYS A 12 -8.50 33.69 32.20
C LYS A 12 -8.26 32.18 32.12
N PHE A 13 -8.32 31.47 33.25
CA PHE A 13 -8.17 30.01 33.28
C PHE A 13 -9.30 29.27 32.55
N VAL A 14 -10.53 29.78 32.60
CA VAL A 14 -11.67 29.20 31.88
C VAL A 14 -11.54 29.40 30.36
N ILE A 15 -11.10 30.57 29.92
CA ILE A 15 -10.90 30.88 28.49
C ILE A 15 -9.74 30.06 27.91
N GLU A 16 -8.62 29.93 28.63
CA GLU A 16 -7.48 29.09 28.19
C GLU A 16 -7.86 27.61 28.07
N ARG A 17 -8.67 27.08 29.00
CA ARG A 17 -9.16 25.69 28.94
C ARG A 17 -10.21 25.46 27.85
N LEU A 18 -11.02 26.46 27.53
CA LEU A 18 -12.02 26.39 26.46
C LEU A 18 -11.36 26.42 25.08
N CYS A 19 -10.33 27.25 24.88
CA CYS A 19 -9.55 27.30 23.64
C CYS A 19 -8.78 25.99 23.39
N PHE A 20 -8.24 25.35 24.44
CA PHE A 20 -7.54 24.07 24.31
C PHE A 20 -8.47 22.92 23.91
N SER A 21 -9.74 22.95 24.37
CA SER A 21 -10.75 21.94 24.05
C SER A 21 -11.26 22.03 22.60
N VAL A 22 -11.44 23.25 22.07
CA VAL A 22 -11.97 23.47 20.71
C VAL A 22 -10.92 23.18 19.62
N VAL A 23 -9.63 23.38 19.91
CA VAL A 23 -8.53 23.09 18.97
C VAL A 23 -8.31 21.58 18.78
N CYS A 24 -8.52 20.77 19.82
CA CYS A 24 -8.43 19.30 19.70
C CYS A 24 -9.59 18.65 18.91
N LEU A 25 -10.74 19.31 18.80
CA LEU A 25 -11.93 18.74 18.15
C LEU A 25 -11.97 18.95 16.63
N LEU A 26 -11.02 19.69 16.04
CA LEU A 26 -11.04 20.13 14.64
C LEU A 26 -10.00 19.46 13.71
N THR A 27 -9.29 18.41 14.13
CA THR A 27 -8.17 17.86 13.32
C THR A 27 -8.22 16.36 13.03
N ILE A 28 -9.39 15.71 13.08
CA ILE A 28 -9.53 14.36 12.51
C ILE A 28 -9.92 14.49 11.04
N PHE A 29 -8.96 14.91 10.21
CA PHE A 29 -9.04 14.62 8.78
C PHE A 29 -8.61 13.16 8.59
N PRO A 30 -9.43 12.30 7.96
CA PRO A 30 -8.91 11.01 7.53
C PRO A 30 -7.79 11.29 6.52
N VAL A 31 -6.55 10.98 6.91
CA VAL A 31 -5.48 10.82 5.94
C VAL A 31 -5.84 9.56 5.17
N ASN A 32 -6.34 9.71 3.95
CA ASN A 32 -6.39 8.58 3.03
C ASN A 32 -4.92 8.16 2.83
N ALA A 33 -4.56 6.96 3.27
CA ALA A 33 -3.29 6.38 2.88
C ALA A 33 -3.33 6.22 1.37
N SER A 34 -2.32 6.73 0.64
CA SER A 34 -2.16 6.36 -0.76
C SER A 34 -1.88 4.87 -0.82
N ALA A 35 -2.64 4.14 -1.63
CA ALA A 35 -2.38 2.74 -1.88
C ALA A 35 -1.01 2.59 -2.57
N GLN A 36 -0.19 1.67 -2.05
CA GLN A 36 1.15 1.42 -2.57
C GLN A 36 1.16 0.45 -3.76
N ILE A 37 -0.02 0.07 -4.25
CA ILE A 37 -0.24 -0.74 -5.45
C ILE A 37 -1.22 0.01 -6.35
N THR A 38 -0.69 0.78 -7.30
CA THR A 38 -1.51 1.65 -8.17
C THR A 38 -1.29 1.26 -9.63
N PRO A 39 -2.33 0.84 -10.39
CA PRO A 39 -2.22 0.59 -11.82
C PRO A 39 -1.81 1.85 -12.59
N ASP A 40 -1.02 1.73 -13.66
CA ASP A 40 -0.65 2.89 -14.49
C ASP A 40 -1.69 3.24 -15.57
N GLY A 41 -2.77 2.46 -15.65
CA GLY A 41 -3.85 2.65 -16.60
C GLY A 41 -3.54 2.22 -18.04
N THR A 42 -2.35 1.68 -18.33
CA THR A 42 -1.97 1.24 -19.69
C THR A 42 -2.48 -0.16 -20.05
N LEU A 43 -2.74 -0.98 -19.04
CA LEU A 43 -3.34 -2.32 -19.17
C LEU A 43 -4.63 -2.38 -18.34
N PRO A 44 -5.56 -3.30 -18.63
CA PRO A 44 -6.82 -3.44 -17.89
C PRO A 44 -6.61 -4.13 -16.53
N THR A 45 -5.60 -3.69 -15.77
CA THR A 45 -5.29 -4.15 -14.41
C THR A 45 -6.22 -3.47 -13.42
N VAL A 46 -6.79 -4.24 -12.51
CA VAL A 46 -7.69 -3.77 -11.48
C VAL A 46 -7.12 -4.16 -10.11
N VAL A 47 -7.11 -3.21 -9.19
CA VAL A 47 -6.71 -3.41 -7.79
C VAL A 47 -7.92 -3.10 -6.92
N GLU A 48 -8.32 -4.07 -6.11
CA GLU A 48 -9.40 -3.95 -5.13
C GLU A 48 -8.78 -3.94 -3.72
N GLU A 49 -8.73 -2.76 -3.13
CA GLU A 49 -8.25 -2.55 -1.76
C GLU A 49 -9.23 -3.11 -0.73
N GLN A 50 -8.72 -3.89 0.22
CA GLN A 50 -9.40 -4.36 1.42
C GLN A 50 -8.52 -4.10 2.64
N GLU A 51 -9.03 -4.36 3.85
CA GLU A 51 -8.37 -3.93 5.10
C GLU A 51 -6.88 -4.29 5.21
N ASN A 52 -6.48 -5.50 4.81
CA ASN A 52 -5.09 -5.96 4.79
C ASN A 52 -4.74 -6.75 3.52
N MET A 53 -5.52 -6.55 2.45
CA MET A 53 -5.39 -7.32 1.22
C MET A 53 -5.61 -6.43 0.02
N GLU A 54 -4.72 -6.56 -0.95
CA GLU A 54 -4.81 -5.96 -2.27
C GLU A 54 -5.11 -7.08 -3.26
N LYS A 55 -6.34 -7.15 -3.74
CA LYS A 55 -6.74 -8.13 -4.74
C LYS A 55 -6.48 -7.59 -6.14
N ILE A 56 -5.59 -8.25 -6.89
CA ILE A 56 -5.23 -7.89 -8.25
C ILE A 56 -5.91 -8.82 -9.25
N THR A 57 -6.68 -8.23 -10.17
CA THR A 57 -7.41 -8.92 -11.25
C THR A 57 -7.20 -8.22 -12.60
N GLY A 58 -7.80 -8.78 -13.65
CA GLY A 58 -7.70 -8.24 -15.01
C GLY A 58 -6.32 -8.48 -15.60
N GLY A 59 -5.75 -7.46 -16.25
CA GLY A 59 -4.50 -7.56 -16.99
C GLY A 59 -4.70 -7.99 -18.45
N GLU A 60 -3.63 -7.94 -19.23
CA GLU A 60 -3.62 -8.33 -20.63
C GLU A 60 -3.09 -9.76 -20.76
N ARG A 61 -3.75 -10.60 -21.55
CA ARG A 61 -3.42 -12.02 -21.63
C ARG A 61 -2.94 -12.44 -23.01
N GLU A 62 -1.82 -13.15 -23.04
CA GLU A 62 -1.28 -13.78 -24.26
C GLU A 62 -0.91 -15.24 -23.97
N GLY A 63 -1.78 -16.17 -24.36
CA GLY A 63 -1.64 -17.58 -24.02
C GLY A 63 -1.67 -17.83 -22.51
N ASN A 64 -0.62 -18.44 -21.97
CA ASN A 64 -0.47 -18.74 -20.53
C ASN A 64 0.29 -17.63 -19.78
N ASN A 65 0.50 -16.47 -20.42
CA ASN A 65 1.14 -15.31 -19.83
C ASN A 65 0.10 -14.22 -19.53
N LEU A 66 0.22 -13.61 -18.36
CA LEU A 66 -0.60 -12.49 -17.91
C LEU A 66 0.30 -11.27 -17.64
N PHE A 67 -0.10 -10.11 -18.14
CA PHE A 67 0.67 -8.88 -18.05
C PHE A 67 -0.09 -7.84 -17.23
N HIS A 68 0.62 -7.25 -16.26
CA HIS A 68 0.16 -6.13 -15.45
C HIS A 68 1.16 -4.97 -15.51
N SER A 69 0.63 -3.75 -15.42
CA SER A 69 1.42 -2.52 -15.44
C SER A 69 0.94 -1.59 -14.34
N PHE A 70 1.87 -1.17 -13.50
CA PHE A 70 1.62 -0.37 -12.31
C PHE A 70 2.47 0.88 -12.32
N GLU A 71 1.93 1.97 -11.80
CA GLU A 71 2.70 3.18 -11.49
C GLU A 71 3.53 2.94 -10.23
N GLU A 72 2.92 2.36 -9.19
CA GLU A 72 3.58 2.00 -7.93
C GLU A 72 3.23 0.55 -7.54
N PHE A 73 4.21 -0.19 -7.02
CA PHE A 73 4.00 -1.53 -6.47
C PHE A 73 4.98 -1.77 -5.33
N SER A 74 4.50 -1.60 -4.11
CA SER A 74 5.14 -2.00 -2.86
C SER A 74 4.11 -2.72 -1.99
N ILE A 75 4.56 -3.69 -1.21
CA ILE A 75 3.70 -4.47 -0.33
C ILE A 75 4.17 -4.22 1.10
N PRO A 76 3.49 -3.35 1.87
CA PRO A 76 3.84 -3.12 3.27
C PRO A 76 3.75 -4.38 4.12
N GLU A 77 4.42 -4.35 5.28
CA GLU A 77 4.23 -5.39 6.28
C GLU A 77 2.76 -5.48 6.71
N GLY A 78 2.25 -6.70 6.85
CA GLY A 78 0.85 -6.96 7.19
C GLY A 78 -0.13 -6.87 6.03
N ILE A 79 0.32 -6.50 4.83
CA ILE A 79 -0.51 -6.46 3.62
C ILE A 79 -0.24 -7.68 2.74
N GLU A 80 -1.31 -8.24 2.16
CA GLU A 80 -1.26 -9.33 1.18
C GLU A 80 -1.64 -8.85 -0.22
N ALA A 81 -0.74 -8.94 -1.19
CA ALA A 81 -1.05 -8.75 -2.60
C ALA A 81 -1.39 -10.09 -3.25
N ILE A 82 -2.63 -10.28 -3.66
CA ILE A 82 -3.14 -11.54 -4.21
C ILE A 82 -3.52 -11.37 -5.68
N PHE A 83 -2.79 -12.04 -6.57
CA PHE A 83 -3.14 -12.12 -7.99
C PHE A 83 -4.17 -13.23 -8.21
N GLU A 84 -5.38 -12.86 -8.63
CA GLU A 84 -6.41 -13.79 -9.09
C GLU A 84 -6.26 -14.05 -10.60
N ASN A 85 -5.18 -14.74 -10.96
CA ASN A 85 -4.79 -14.99 -12.34
C ASN A 85 -5.48 -16.18 -13.01
N GLY A 86 -6.22 -17.02 -12.27
CA GLY A 86 -6.73 -18.29 -12.77
C GLY A 86 -5.67 -19.40 -12.82
N LEU A 87 -6.11 -20.66 -12.84
CA LEU A 87 -5.22 -21.83 -12.71
C LEU A 87 -4.43 -22.17 -13.98
N ASP A 88 -4.79 -21.55 -15.09
CA ASP A 88 -4.23 -21.78 -16.43
C ASP A 88 -3.16 -20.76 -16.83
N VAL A 89 -2.92 -19.74 -15.99
CA VAL A 89 -1.79 -18.82 -16.14
C VAL A 89 -0.54 -19.43 -15.53
N GLU A 90 0.52 -19.51 -16.33
CA GLU A 90 1.84 -20.03 -15.92
C GLU A 90 2.78 -18.90 -15.50
N ASN A 91 2.69 -17.72 -16.12
CA ASN A 91 3.60 -16.61 -15.89
C ASN A 91 2.84 -15.28 -15.75
N ILE A 92 3.21 -14.49 -14.74
CA ILE A 92 2.71 -13.15 -14.49
C ILE A 92 3.86 -12.17 -14.63
N PHE A 93 3.75 -11.24 -15.56
CA PHE A 93 4.72 -10.18 -15.80
C PHE A 93 4.19 -8.86 -15.26
N THR A 94 4.89 -8.34 -14.26
CA THR A 94 4.53 -7.11 -13.55
C THR A 94 5.60 -6.06 -13.81
N ARG A 95 5.24 -5.00 -14.54
CA ARG A 95 6.13 -3.87 -14.83
C ARG A 95 5.72 -2.64 -14.03
N ILE A 96 6.71 -1.95 -13.47
CA ILE A 96 6.55 -0.67 -12.78
C ILE A 96 7.02 0.46 -13.68
N THR A 97 6.16 1.47 -13.87
CA THR A 97 6.40 2.60 -14.76
C THR A 97 6.65 3.92 -14.03
N GLY A 98 6.29 4.01 -12.75
CA GLY A 98 6.58 5.18 -11.91
C GLY A 98 8.05 5.28 -11.52
N GLU A 99 8.35 6.28 -10.68
CA GLU A 99 9.72 6.65 -10.29
C GLU A 99 10.19 5.98 -8.98
N SER A 100 9.28 5.33 -8.27
CA SER A 100 9.56 4.71 -6.96
C SER A 100 10.14 3.29 -7.10
N ALA A 101 11.07 2.95 -6.22
CA ALA A 101 11.53 1.57 -6.04
C ALA A 101 10.42 0.72 -5.39
N SER A 102 10.40 -0.58 -5.70
CA SER A 102 9.46 -1.52 -5.09
C SER A 102 10.02 -2.06 -3.77
N THR A 103 9.28 -1.88 -2.67
CA THR A 103 9.61 -2.49 -1.37
C THR A 103 8.59 -3.57 -1.04
N ILE A 104 9.06 -4.81 -0.91
CA ILE A 104 8.23 -5.98 -0.60
C ILE A 104 8.53 -6.39 0.84
N ASN A 105 7.67 -6.02 1.77
CA ASN A 105 7.74 -6.37 3.19
C ASN A 105 6.56 -7.25 3.65
N GLY A 106 5.49 -7.34 2.85
CA GLY A 106 4.33 -8.18 3.12
C GLY A 106 4.31 -9.48 2.31
N ILE A 107 3.10 -9.97 2.03
CA ILE A 107 2.87 -11.24 1.35
C ILE A 107 2.53 -11.01 -0.12
N LEU A 108 3.22 -11.69 -1.03
CA LEU A 108 2.88 -11.75 -2.45
C LEU A 108 2.39 -13.15 -2.79
N LYS A 109 1.19 -13.26 -3.36
CA LYS A 109 0.55 -14.53 -3.68
C LYS A 109 -0.01 -14.59 -5.10
N THR A 110 0.10 -15.76 -5.71
CA THR A 110 -0.51 -16.07 -7.01
C THR A 110 -1.41 -17.31 -6.92
N GLN A 111 -2.40 -17.42 -7.79
CA GLN A 111 -3.22 -18.63 -7.93
C GLN A 111 -2.50 -19.68 -8.76
N GLY A 112 -2.67 -20.96 -8.38
CA GLY A 112 -2.15 -22.10 -9.14
C GLY A 112 -0.63 -22.26 -9.13
N GLY A 113 0.10 -21.43 -8.37
CA GLY A 113 1.56 -21.43 -8.36
C GLY A 113 2.16 -20.88 -9.65
N ALA A 114 1.58 -19.82 -10.22
CA ALA A 114 2.16 -19.13 -11.36
C ALA A 114 3.55 -18.55 -11.01
N ASN A 115 4.44 -18.49 -12.00
CA ASN A 115 5.70 -17.77 -11.89
C ASN A 115 5.44 -16.26 -11.89
N PHE A 116 6.18 -15.52 -11.08
CA PHE A 116 6.06 -14.07 -10.96
C PHE A 116 7.33 -13.36 -11.41
N PHE A 117 7.19 -12.38 -12.29
CA PHE A 117 8.28 -11.57 -12.81
C PHE A 117 8.03 -10.11 -12.46
N LEU A 118 8.89 -9.53 -11.62
CA LEU A 118 8.81 -8.12 -11.23
C LEU A 118 9.91 -7.30 -11.90
N ILE A 119 9.50 -6.29 -12.66
CA ILE A 119 10.39 -5.41 -13.41
C ILE A 119 10.18 -3.97 -12.93
N ASN A 120 11.13 -3.47 -12.15
CA ASN A 120 11.18 -2.06 -11.74
C ASN A 120 12.58 -1.49 -12.04
N PRO A 121 12.71 -0.52 -12.98
CA PRO A 121 13.99 0.14 -13.26
C PRO A 121 14.60 0.85 -12.05
N ASN A 122 13.78 1.29 -11.10
CA ASN A 122 14.22 2.00 -9.90
C ASN A 122 14.67 1.06 -8.77
N GLY A 123 14.59 -0.26 -8.99
CA GLY A 123 15.05 -1.27 -8.05
C GLY A 123 13.91 -1.95 -7.29
N ILE A 124 14.28 -3.07 -6.67
CA ILE A 124 13.38 -3.96 -5.92
C ILE A 124 14.11 -4.37 -4.64
N VAL A 125 13.45 -4.20 -3.50
CA VAL A 125 13.95 -4.56 -2.17
C VAL A 125 12.97 -5.52 -1.52
N PHE A 126 13.46 -6.68 -1.07
CA PHE A 126 12.71 -7.59 -0.22
C PHE A 126 13.15 -7.38 1.22
N GLY A 127 12.22 -7.00 2.09
CA GLY A 127 12.48 -6.89 3.52
C GLY A 127 12.45 -8.23 4.23
N GLU A 128 12.78 -8.21 5.51
CA GLU A 128 12.90 -9.41 6.35
C GLU A 128 11.57 -10.15 6.53
N ASN A 129 10.44 -9.44 6.40
CA ASN A 129 9.10 -9.98 6.57
C ASN A 129 8.45 -10.44 5.25
N ALA A 130 9.15 -10.30 4.13
CA ALA A 130 8.63 -10.66 2.82
C ALA A 130 8.29 -12.15 2.74
N GLN A 131 7.07 -12.47 2.31
CA GLN A 131 6.65 -13.85 2.05
C GLN A 131 6.16 -13.97 0.61
N LEU A 132 6.68 -14.97 -0.10
CA LEU A 132 6.36 -15.20 -1.51
C LEU A 132 5.69 -16.56 -1.67
N ASP A 133 4.38 -16.55 -1.93
CA ASP A 133 3.55 -17.72 -2.24
C ASP A 133 3.31 -17.76 -3.76
N VAL A 134 4.38 -18.08 -4.49
CA VAL A 134 4.45 -18.08 -5.97
C VAL A 134 5.18 -19.34 -6.45
N GLY A 135 4.94 -19.78 -7.69
CA GLY A 135 5.62 -20.96 -8.23
C GLY A 135 7.13 -20.77 -8.43
N GLY A 136 7.50 -19.54 -8.77
CA GLY A 136 8.87 -19.08 -8.91
C GLY A 136 8.90 -17.56 -9.00
N ILE A 137 10.02 -16.93 -8.65
CA ILE A 137 10.18 -15.48 -8.76
C ILE A 137 11.47 -15.10 -9.49
N ILE A 138 11.36 -14.13 -10.41
CA ILE A 138 12.52 -13.46 -11.01
C ILE A 138 12.36 -11.95 -10.86
N TYR A 139 13.40 -11.31 -10.37
CA TYR A 139 13.51 -9.86 -10.24
C TYR A 139 14.91 -9.40 -10.63
N ARG A 140 15.06 -8.15 -11.06
CA ARG A 140 16.36 -7.58 -11.42
C ARG A 140 16.77 -6.50 -10.43
N TYR A 141 17.89 -6.72 -9.75
CA TYR A 141 18.53 -5.73 -8.89
C TYR A 141 19.47 -4.84 -9.71
N TYR A 142 19.40 -3.52 -9.51
CA TYR A 142 20.39 -2.57 -10.00
C TYR A 142 21.12 -2.01 -8.76
N GLY A 143 22.42 -2.29 -8.68
CA GLY A 143 23.33 -1.75 -7.69
C GLY A 143 24.39 -0.91 -8.38
#